data_AF-Q1XDU6-F1
#
_entry.id   AF-Q1XDU6-F1
#
_cell.length_a   1.000
_cell.length_b   1.000
_cell.length_c   1.000
_cell.angle_alpha   90.00
_cell.angle_beta   90.00
_cell.angle_gamma   90.00
#
_symmetry.space_group_name_H-M   'P 1'
#
loop_
_entity.id
_entity.type
_entity.pdbx_description
1 polymer ?
#
loop_
_entity_poly.entity_id
_entity_poly.type
_entity_poly.pdbx_seq_one_letter_code
_entity_poly.pdbx_strand_id
1 'polypeptide(L)'
;MILALPIFYLSILTIFLLILNWLIFQQLKTILLLESQFKYFVDKSQNRKLEPDESFAFAKVCVAKKYFSKAIIEGQLALKNYRDLNILDNNIVIANLYNMLGFIYFEAGQTSFAKNFYEQALQINPNYVVALNNLAKIYEEVKDLKKAESLYDKVLTLNLNNKTANRRKDFIAKTKNI
;
A
#
# COMPACT_ATOMS: atom_id res chain seq x y z
N MET A 1 -2.45 -51.37 -23.14
CA MET A 1 -2.00 -49.97 -23.36
C MET A 1 -3.07 -48.93 -23.02
N ILE A 2 -4.37 -49.16 -23.31
CA ILE A 2 -5.45 -48.17 -23.12
C ILE A 2 -5.64 -47.74 -21.64
N LEU A 3 -5.48 -48.64 -20.67
CA LEU A 3 -5.66 -48.34 -19.23
C LEU A 3 -4.56 -47.44 -18.63
N ALA A 4 -3.40 -47.31 -19.28
CA ALA A 4 -2.31 -46.48 -18.75
C ALA A 4 -2.62 -44.98 -18.86
N LEU A 5 -3.39 -44.59 -19.88
CA LEU A 5 -3.67 -43.19 -20.17
C LEU A 5 -4.60 -42.55 -19.11
N PRO A 6 -5.73 -43.15 -18.70
CA PRO A 6 -6.55 -42.62 -17.59
C PRO A 6 -5.79 -42.53 -16.26
N ILE A 7 -4.96 -43.53 -15.93
CA ILE A 7 -4.18 -43.55 -14.69
C ILE A 7 -3.16 -42.40 -14.69
N PHE A 8 -2.51 -42.16 -15.82
CA PHE A 8 -1.57 -41.04 -15.99
C PHE A 8 -2.28 -39.68 -15.87
N TYR A 9 -3.46 -39.51 -16.47
CA TYR A 9 -4.25 -38.29 -16.28
C TYR A 9 -4.69 -38.10 -14.82
N LEU A 10 -5.10 -39.18 -14.15
CA LEU A 10 -5.49 -39.12 -12.75
C LEU A 10 -4.31 -38.77 -11.84
N SER A 11 -3.10 -39.29 -12.11
CA SER A 11 -1.90 -38.96 -11.33
C SER A 11 -1.46 -37.51 -11.51
N ILE A 12 -1.54 -36.97 -12.73
CA ILE A 12 -1.29 -35.54 -12.97
C ILE A 12 -2.32 -34.68 -12.23
N LEU A 13 -3.60 -35.06 -12.30
CA LEU A 13 -4.67 -34.34 -11.62
C LEU A 13 -4.50 -34.35 -10.10
N THR A 14 -4.12 -35.48 -9.50
CA THR A 14 -3.90 -35.55 -8.05
C THR A 14 -2.71 -34.70 -7.61
N ILE A 15 -1.60 -34.70 -8.37
CA ILE A 15 -0.45 -33.82 -8.10
C ILE A 15 -0.86 -32.36 -8.20
N PHE A 16 -1.61 -31.98 -9.22
CA PHE A 16 -2.13 -30.62 -9.37
C PHE A 16 -3.02 -30.20 -8.20
N LEU A 17 -3.93 -31.07 -7.75
CA LEU A 17 -4.78 -30.82 -6.58
C LEU A 17 -3.97 -30.67 -5.29
N LEU A 18 -2.90 -31.45 -5.10
CA LEU A 18 -2.01 -31.31 -3.94
C LEU A 18 -1.32 -29.94 -3.91
N ILE A 19 -0.81 -29.47 -5.06
CA ILE A 19 -0.20 -28.14 -5.19
C ILE A 19 -1.23 -27.05 -4.92
N LEU A 20 -2.43 -27.15 -5.50
CA LEU A 20 -3.51 -26.19 -5.28
C LEU A 20 -3.91 -26.13 -3.80
N ASN A 21 -4.10 -27.28 -3.16
CA ASN A 21 -4.42 -27.37 -1.73
C ASN A 21 -3.33 -26.73 -0.86
N TRP A 22 -2.06 -26.93 -1.19
CA TRP A 22 -0.94 -26.30 -0.49
C TRP A 22 -0.98 -24.77 -0.62
N LEU A 23 -1.25 -24.24 -1.82
CA LEU A 23 -1.38 -22.80 -2.05
C LEU A 23 -2.58 -22.20 -1.28
N ILE A 24 -3.73 -22.88 -1.29
CA ILE A 24 -4.91 -22.47 -0.53
C ILE A 24 -4.60 -22.45 0.97
N PHE A 25 -3.90 -23.45 1.49
CA PHE A 25 -3.53 -23.50 2.89
C PHE A 25 -2.58 -22.36 3.30
N GLN A 26 -1.61 -21.99 2.45
CA GLN A 26 -0.75 -20.83 2.67
C GLN A 26 -1.54 -19.51 2.68
N GLN A 27 -2.47 -19.35 1.74
CA GLN A 27 -3.34 -18.17 1.69
C GLN A 27 -4.24 -18.10 2.92
N LEU A 28 -4.85 -19.22 3.33
CA LEU A 28 -5.69 -19.32 4.52
C LEU A 28 -4.92 -18.92 5.78
N LYS A 29 -3.69 -19.42 5.97
CA LYS A 29 -2.82 -19.00 7.08
C LYS A 29 -2.59 -17.49 7.12
N THR A 30 -2.35 -16.88 5.95
CA THR A 30 -2.13 -15.44 5.83
C THR A 30 -3.37 -14.65 6.23
N ILE A 31 -4.55 -15.09 5.76
CA ILE A 31 -5.83 -14.46 6.10
C ILE A 31 -6.13 -14.59 7.60
N LEU A 32 -5.93 -15.76 8.18
CA LEU A 32 -6.15 -16.02 9.60
C LEU A 32 -5.21 -15.21 10.49
N LEU A 33 -3.94 -15.07 10.09
CA LEU A 33 -2.98 -14.24 10.81
C LEU A 33 -3.43 -12.77 10.81
N LEU A 34 -3.86 -12.27 9.65
CA LEU A 34 -4.34 -10.90 9.52
C LEU A 34 -5.61 -10.65 10.34
N GLU A 35 -6.53 -11.61 10.37
CA GLU A 35 -7.74 -11.55 11.19
C GLU A 35 -7.41 -11.55 12.69
N SER A 36 -6.47 -12.41 13.10
CA SER A 36 -5.98 -12.47 14.48
C SER A 36 -5.33 -11.15 14.91
N GLN A 37 -4.48 -10.56 14.08
CA GLN A 37 -3.86 -9.26 14.34
C GLN A 37 -4.91 -8.15 14.45
N PHE A 38 -5.91 -8.15 13.55
CA PHE A 38 -7.00 -7.19 13.60
C PHE A 38 -7.77 -7.29 14.91
N LYS A 39 -8.18 -8.51 15.30
CA LYS A 39 -8.88 -8.76 16.56
C LYS A 39 -8.04 -8.36 17.76
N TYR A 40 -6.75 -8.68 17.77
CA TYR A 40 -5.81 -8.30 18.82
C TYR A 40 -5.78 -6.78 19.02
N PHE A 41 -5.64 -6.00 17.95
CA PHE A 41 -5.62 -4.55 18.06
C PHE A 41 -6.99 -3.95 18.41
N VAL A 42 -8.10 -4.53 17.91
CA VAL A 42 -9.45 -4.09 18.31
C VAL A 42 -9.64 -4.26 19.82
N ASP A 43 -9.38 -5.44 20.37
CA ASP A 43 -9.48 -5.70 21.80
C ASP A 43 -8.59 -4.75 22.61
N LYS A 44 -7.33 -4.61 22.18
CA LYS A 44 -6.37 -3.71 22.82
C LYS A 44 -6.81 -2.25 22.80
N SER A 45 -7.37 -1.78 21.68
CA SER A 45 -7.89 -0.41 21.52
C SER A 45 -9.13 -0.13 22.37
N GLN A 46 -9.92 -1.16 22.68
CA GLN A 46 -11.09 -1.07 23.55
C GLN A 46 -10.69 -1.04 25.03
N ASN A 47 -9.65 -1.80 25.38
CA ASN A 47 -9.22 -1.97 26.76
C ASN A 47 -8.24 -0.89 27.22
N ARG A 48 -7.50 -0.24 26.30
CA ARG A 48 -6.55 0.83 26.62
C ARG A 48 -6.28 1.74 25.43
N LYS A 49 -5.75 2.95 25.72
CA LYS A 49 -5.16 3.80 24.69
C LYS A 49 -3.96 3.08 24.08
N LEU A 50 -3.91 3.03 22.75
CA LEU A 50 -2.78 2.46 22.01
C LEU A 50 -1.60 3.42 22.06
N GLU A 51 -0.41 2.86 22.27
CA GLU A 51 0.83 3.61 22.09
C GLU A 51 0.98 4.08 20.63
N PRO A 52 1.79 5.11 20.34
CA PRO A 52 1.95 5.64 18.98
C PRO A 52 2.32 4.55 17.94
N ASP A 53 3.29 3.69 18.27
CA ASP A 53 3.70 2.56 17.43
C ASP A 53 2.57 1.53 17.24
N GLU A 54 1.78 1.30 18.29
CA GLU A 54 0.65 0.37 18.25
C GLU A 54 -0.49 0.93 17.39
N SER A 55 -0.74 2.23 17.49
CA SER A 55 -1.73 2.94 16.66
C SER A 55 -1.34 2.85 15.19
N PHE A 56 -0.05 3.04 14.87
CA PHE A 56 0.45 2.90 13.50
C PHE A 56 0.41 1.46 12.99
N ALA A 57 0.74 0.48 13.84
CA ALA A 57 0.59 -0.93 13.52
C ALA A 57 -0.88 -1.28 13.25
N PHE A 58 -1.81 -0.76 14.05
CA PHE A 58 -3.23 -1.00 13.87
C PHE A 58 -3.75 -0.38 12.58
N ALA A 59 -3.34 0.84 12.25
CA ALA A 59 -3.64 1.48 10.98
C ALA A 59 -3.19 0.59 9.80
N LYS A 60 -1.95 0.07 9.82
CA LYS A 60 -1.44 -0.86 8.80
C LYS A 60 -2.31 -2.12 8.65
N VAL A 61 -2.72 -2.72 9.77
CA VAL A 61 -3.60 -3.90 9.76
C VAL A 61 -4.95 -3.56 9.13
N CYS A 62 -5.53 -2.40 9.46
CA CYS A 62 -6.78 -1.94 8.85
C CYS A 62 -6.63 -1.73 7.33
N VAL A 63 -5.50 -1.18 6.86
CA VAL A 63 -5.19 -1.04 5.44
C VAL A 63 -5.12 -2.41 4.75
N ALA A 64 -4.36 -3.35 5.32
CA ALA A 64 -4.23 -4.69 4.76
C ALA A 64 -5.58 -5.43 4.70
N LYS A 65 -6.48 -5.18 5.67
CA LYS A 65 -7.86 -5.66 5.69
C LYS A 65 -8.80 -4.95 4.71
N LYS A 66 -8.36 -3.87 4.07
CA LYS A 66 -9.18 -2.96 3.24
C LYS A 66 -10.33 -2.29 4.02
N TYR A 67 -10.20 -2.18 5.34
CA TYR A 67 -11.16 -1.47 6.18
C TYR A 67 -10.84 0.03 6.17
N PHE A 68 -11.00 0.66 5.00
CA PHE A 68 -10.50 2.02 4.76
C PHE A 68 -11.07 3.06 5.72
N SER A 69 -12.36 3.00 6.06
CA SER A 69 -12.96 3.91 7.04
C SER A 69 -12.27 3.85 8.40
N LYS A 70 -11.96 2.63 8.89
CA LYS A 70 -11.23 2.44 10.15
C LYS A 70 -9.76 2.80 9.99
N ALA A 71 -9.14 2.46 8.86
CA ALA A 71 -7.76 2.82 8.56
C ALA A 71 -7.52 4.33 8.55
N ILE A 72 -8.48 5.14 8.08
CA ILE A 72 -8.42 6.61 8.15
C ILE A 72 -8.38 7.05 9.61
N ILE A 73 -9.32 6.58 10.44
CA ILE A 73 -9.42 6.96 11.86
C ILE A 73 -8.15 6.57 12.61
N GLU A 74 -7.72 5.32 12.51
CA GLU A 74 -6.52 4.83 13.21
C GLU A 74 -5.25 5.48 12.67
N GLY A 75 -5.16 5.74 11.37
CA GLY A 75 -4.04 6.45 10.74
C GLY A 75 -3.93 7.91 11.20
N GLN A 76 -5.05 8.60 11.33
CA GLN A 76 -5.10 9.97 11.87
C GLN A 76 -4.76 10.00 13.36
N LEU A 77 -5.26 9.03 14.13
CA LEU A 77 -4.92 8.88 15.54
C LEU A 77 -3.43 8.63 15.73
N ALA A 78 -2.85 7.72 14.95
CA ALA A 78 -1.41 7.48 14.94
C ALA A 78 -0.63 8.76 14.60
N LEU A 79 -1.02 9.47 13.53
CA LEU A 79 -0.39 10.74 13.14
C LEU A 79 -0.43 11.77 14.27
N LYS A 80 -1.56 11.92 14.95
CA LYS A 80 -1.69 12.81 16.11
C LYS A 80 -0.75 12.37 17.24
N ASN A 81 -0.77 11.10 17.61
CA ASN A 81 0.05 10.57 18.69
C ASN A 81 1.55 10.80 18.45
N TYR A 82 2.06 10.58 17.23
CA TYR A 82 3.48 10.85 16.93
C TYR A 82 3.85 12.34 16.92
N ARG A 83 2.91 13.22 16.57
CA ARG A 83 3.11 14.67 16.64
C ARG A 83 3.18 15.15 18.07
N ASP A 84 2.30 14.63 18.92
CA ASP A 84 2.23 14.98 20.34
C ASP A 84 3.50 14.55 21.10
N LEU A 85 4.21 13.51 20.64
CA LEU A 85 5.50 13.12 21.23
C LEU A 85 6.58 14.19 21.10
N ASN A 86 6.48 15.12 20.15
CA ASN A 86 7.45 16.19 19.86
C ASN A 86 8.94 15.73 19.84
N ILE A 87 9.18 14.49 19.38
CA ILE A 87 10.53 13.95 19.18
C ILE A 87 10.95 14.25 17.75
N LEU A 88 12.07 14.97 17.57
CA LEU A 88 12.60 15.36 16.26
C LEU A 88 12.78 14.16 15.30
N ASP A 89 13.12 12.99 15.85
CA ASP A 89 13.37 11.76 15.10
C ASP A 89 12.12 11.13 14.48
N ASN A 90 10.91 11.60 14.83
CA ASN A 90 9.66 11.03 14.31
C ASN A 90 9.33 11.50 12.89
N ASN A 91 10.09 12.44 12.29
CA ASN A 91 9.81 12.97 10.96
C ASN A 91 9.67 11.88 9.89
N ILE A 92 10.51 10.83 9.93
CA ILE A 92 10.40 9.71 9.00
C ILE A 92 9.06 8.96 9.17
N VAL A 93 8.65 8.73 10.42
CA VAL A 93 7.39 8.05 10.73
C VAL A 93 6.19 8.90 10.33
N ILE A 94 6.23 10.21 10.60
CA ILE A 94 5.18 11.16 10.21
C ILE A 94 5.05 11.22 8.68
N ALA A 95 6.17 11.24 7.93
CA ALA A 95 6.14 11.16 6.48
C ALA A 95 5.50 9.85 5.98
N ASN A 96 5.82 8.71 6.61
CA ASN A 96 5.23 7.41 6.30
C ASN A 96 3.72 7.37 6.60
N LEU A 97 3.29 7.95 7.71
CA LEU A 97 1.88 8.08 8.09
C LEU A 97 1.10 8.95 7.11
N TYR A 98 1.70 10.06 6.66
CA TYR A 98 1.10 10.89 5.62
C TYR A 98 0.99 10.16 4.28
N ASN A 99 2.02 9.44 3.85
CA ASN A 99 1.90 8.62 2.63
C ASN A 99 0.88 7.50 2.78
N MET A 100 0.75 6.89 3.96
CA MET A 100 -0.27 5.89 4.25
C MET A 100 -1.68 6.46 4.19
N LEU A 101 -1.93 7.61 4.83
CA LEU A 101 -3.20 8.30 4.75
C LEU A 101 -3.51 8.69 3.29
N GLY A 102 -2.52 9.18 2.55
CA GLY A 102 -2.66 9.47 1.13
C GLY A 102 -3.12 8.25 0.33
N PHE A 103 -2.49 7.09 0.58
CA PHE A 103 -2.90 5.82 -0.03
C PHE A 103 -4.31 5.40 0.36
N ILE A 104 -4.67 5.50 1.63
CA ILE A 104 -6.01 5.12 2.10
C ILE A 104 -7.08 6.00 1.46
N TYR A 105 -6.88 7.32 1.42
CA TYR A 105 -7.82 8.25 0.79
C TYR A 105 -7.93 8.00 -0.72
N PHE A 106 -6.81 7.67 -1.36
CA PHE A 106 -6.79 7.34 -2.78
C PHE A 106 -7.64 6.09 -3.07
N GLU A 107 -7.42 5.00 -2.31
CA GLU A 107 -8.20 3.75 -2.46
C GLU A 107 -9.67 3.93 -2.07
N ALA A 108 -9.99 4.88 -1.18
CA ALA A 108 -11.35 5.27 -0.85
C ALA A 108 -12.02 6.20 -1.89
N GLY A 109 -11.37 6.48 -3.02
CA GLY A 109 -11.87 7.35 -4.08
C GLY A 109 -11.81 8.86 -3.76
N GLN A 110 -11.14 9.24 -2.68
CA GLN A 110 -11.01 10.60 -2.20
C GLN A 110 -9.68 11.23 -2.69
N THR A 111 -9.54 11.35 -4.00
CA THR A 111 -8.29 11.75 -4.67
C THR A 111 -7.77 13.12 -4.23
N SER A 112 -8.65 14.08 -3.92
CA SER A 112 -8.24 15.42 -3.44
C SER A 112 -7.54 15.36 -2.08
N PHE A 113 -8.09 14.59 -1.13
CA PHE A 113 -7.45 14.35 0.16
C PHE A 113 -6.16 13.57 0.00
N ALA A 114 -6.15 12.54 -0.84
CA ALA A 114 -4.96 11.75 -1.13
C ALA A 114 -3.79 12.62 -1.59
N LYS A 115 -4.05 13.54 -2.53
CA LYS A 115 -3.08 14.50 -3.02
C LYS A 115 -2.45 15.32 -1.89
N ASN A 116 -3.27 15.93 -1.04
CA ASN A 116 -2.79 16.75 0.08
C ASN A 116 -1.89 15.92 1.00
N PHE A 117 -2.30 14.71 1.37
CA PHE A 117 -1.51 13.84 2.25
C PHE A 117 -0.18 13.40 1.62
N TYR A 118 -0.13 13.15 0.30
CA TYR A 118 1.15 12.90 -0.37
C TYR A 118 2.04 14.15 -0.42
N GLU A 119 1.48 15.33 -0.67
CA GLU A 119 2.22 16.59 -0.63
C GLU A 119 2.79 16.85 0.77
N GLN A 120 2.02 16.56 1.83
CA GLN A 120 2.49 16.63 3.22
C GLN A 120 3.64 15.64 3.50
N ALA A 121 3.56 14.41 3.00
CA ALA A 121 4.66 13.45 3.12
C ALA A 121 5.94 13.97 2.43
N LEU A 122 5.80 14.61 1.27
CA LEU A 122 6.90 15.17 0.49
C LEU A 122 7.46 16.48 1.06
N GLN A 123 6.69 17.23 1.84
CA GLN A 123 7.21 18.38 2.60
C GLN A 123 8.20 17.93 3.68
N ILE A 124 7.92 16.80 4.35
CA ILE A 124 8.81 16.25 5.38
C ILE A 124 9.98 15.49 4.76
N ASN A 125 9.70 14.68 3.72
CA ASN A 125 10.72 13.94 2.99
C ASN A 125 10.59 14.19 1.48
N PRO A 126 11.28 15.21 0.94
CA PRO A 126 11.22 15.56 -0.48
C PRO A 126 11.67 14.45 -1.44
N ASN A 127 12.41 13.47 -0.93
CA ASN A 127 12.96 12.34 -1.69
C ASN A 127 12.17 11.04 -1.44
N TYR A 128 10.96 11.13 -0.88
CA TYR A 128 10.13 9.95 -0.62
C TYR A 128 9.57 9.35 -1.93
N VAL A 129 10.33 8.41 -2.49
CA VAL A 129 10.07 7.77 -3.80
C VAL A 129 8.64 7.20 -3.93
N VAL A 130 8.09 6.61 -2.87
CA VAL A 130 6.74 6.04 -2.91
C VAL A 130 5.69 7.15 -3.02
N ALA A 131 5.80 8.20 -2.20
CA ALA A 131 4.88 9.34 -2.26
C ALA A 131 4.98 10.10 -3.59
N LEU A 132 6.18 10.25 -4.16
CA LEU A 132 6.37 10.83 -5.49
C LEU A 132 5.63 10.05 -6.59
N ASN A 133 5.78 8.72 -6.60
CA ASN A 133 5.08 7.87 -7.57
C ASN A 133 3.56 7.96 -7.42
N ASN A 134 3.06 7.97 -6.17
CA ASN A 134 1.63 8.06 -5.91
C ASN A 134 1.06 9.43 -6.30
N LEU A 135 1.78 10.51 -6.00
CA LEU A 135 1.39 11.86 -6.42
C LEU A 135 1.41 12.00 -7.95
N ALA A 136 2.41 11.41 -8.62
CA ALA A 136 2.47 11.38 -10.08
C ALA A 136 1.26 10.64 -10.67
N LYS A 137 0.86 9.51 -10.09
CA LYS A 137 -0.35 8.77 -10.50
C LYS A 137 -1.60 9.65 -10.39
N ILE A 138 -1.74 10.42 -9.31
CA ILE A 138 -2.86 11.37 -9.18
C ILE A 138 -2.85 12.41 -10.30
N TYR A 139 -1.68 12.95 -10.65
CA TYR A 139 -1.57 13.91 -11.76
C TYR A 139 -1.93 13.29 -13.11
N GLU A 140 -1.64 12.01 -13.34
CA GLU A 140 -2.11 11.28 -14.52
C GLU A 140 -3.63 11.12 -14.57
N GLU A 141 -4.26 10.84 -13.43
CA GLU A 141 -5.72 10.68 -13.34
C GLU A 141 -6.45 11.98 -13.66
N VAL A 142 -5.93 13.13 -13.20
CA VAL A 142 -6.45 14.46 -13.54
C VAL A 142 -5.93 14.98 -14.90
N LYS A 143 -5.25 14.13 -15.68
CA LYS A 143 -4.72 14.43 -17.03
C LYS A 143 -3.67 15.53 -17.09
N ASP A 144 -3.07 15.93 -15.96
CA ASP A 144 -1.91 16.82 -15.92
C ASP A 144 -0.63 16.00 -16.16
N LEU A 145 -0.47 15.51 -17.39
CA LEU A 145 0.63 14.64 -17.79
C LEU A 145 2.00 15.32 -17.65
N LYS A 146 2.05 16.65 -17.74
CA LYS A 146 3.30 17.43 -17.56
C LYS A 146 3.80 17.32 -16.13
N LYS A 147 2.93 17.52 -15.13
CA LYS A 147 3.32 17.35 -13.72
C LYS A 147 3.62 15.90 -13.37
N ALA A 148 2.83 14.97 -13.89
CA ALA A 148 3.08 13.54 -13.68
C ALA A 148 4.47 13.12 -14.17
N GLU A 149 4.83 13.51 -15.41
CA GLU A 149 6.14 13.22 -15.99
C GLU A 149 7.28 13.83 -15.17
N SER A 150 7.16 15.09 -14.75
CA SER A 150 8.17 15.76 -13.91
C SER A 150 8.41 15.02 -12.58
N LEU A 151 7.35 14.51 -11.95
CA LEU A 151 7.48 13.71 -10.73
C LEU A 151 8.11 12.34 -10.99
N TYR A 152 7.78 11.69 -12.12
CA TYR A 152 8.44 10.45 -12.52
C TYR A 152 9.93 10.65 -12.84
N ASP A 153 10.30 11.77 -13.46
CA ASP A 153 11.71 12.13 -13.68
C ASP A 153 12.46 12.30 -12.36
N LYS A 154 11.82 12.93 -11.36
CA LYS A 154 12.38 13.01 -10.01
C LYS A 154 12.55 11.63 -9.38
N VAL A 155 11.57 10.74 -9.52
CA VAL A 155 11.67 9.35 -9.06
C VAL A 155 12.85 8.63 -9.70
N LEU A 156 13.04 8.77 -11.00
CA LEU A 156 14.13 8.11 -11.73
C LEU A 156 15.51 8.71 -11.40
N THR A 157 15.57 10.00 -11.08
CA THR A 157 16.79 10.62 -10.54
C THR A 157 17.20 9.99 -9.20
N LEU A 158 16.22 9.68 -8.34
CA LEU A 158 16.46 9.06 -7.02
C LEU A 158 16.65 7.53 -7.10
N ASN A 159 15.97 6.89 -8.05
CA ASN A 159 16.01 5.45 -8.27
C ASN A 159 15.82 5.14 -9.77
N LEU A 160 16.95 5.06 -10.48
CA LEU A 160 17.02 4.82 -11.93
C LEU A 160 16.28 3.55 -12.38
N ASN A 161 16.22 2.54 -11.50
CA ASN A 161 15.61 1.25 -11.79
C ASN A 161 14.15 1.14 -11.30
N ASN A 162 13.50 2.26 -10.96
CA ASN A 162 12.12 2.25 -10.53
C ASN A 162 11.18 1.79 -11.67
N LYS A 163 10.71 0.54 -11.59
CA LYS A 163 9.85 -0.08 -12.60
C LYS A 163 8.54 0.67 -12.84
N THR A 164 7.96 1.27 -11.80
CA THR A 164 6.71 2.03 -11.92
C THR A 164 6.96 3.28 -12.76
N ALA A 165 7.91 4.12 -12.36
CA ALA A 165 8.21 5.36 -13.07
C ALA A 165 8.61 5.13 -14.53
N ASN A 166 9.45 4.13 -14.82
CA ASN A 166 9.82 3.77 -16.20
C ASN A 166 8.58 3.40 -17.04
N ARG A 167 7.74 2.48 -16.56
CA ARG A 167 6.52 2.07 -17.27
C ARG A 167 5.56 3.23 -17.49
N ARG A 168 5.40 4.12 -16.50
CA ARG A 168 4.51 5.28 -16.60
C ARG A 168 5.07 6.34 -17.55
N LYS A 169 6.38 6.58 -17.58
CA LYS A 169 7.02 7.44 -18.59
C LYS A 169 6.83 6.94 -20.01
N ASP A 170 7.04 5.64 -20.24
CA ASP A 170 6.81 5.04 -21.56
C ASP A 170 5.36 5.20 -22.01
N PHE A 171 4.42 5.04 -21.07
CA PHE A 171 3.00 5.27 -21.33
C PHE A 171 2.74 6.74 -21.70
N ILE A 172 3.23 7.70 -20.91
CA ILE A 172 3.07 9.14 -21.18
C ILE A 172 3.68 9.52 -22.54
N ALA A 173 4.87 9.01 -22.86
CA ALA A 173 5.53 9.25 -24.14
C ALA A 173 4.69 8.74 -25.32
N LYS A 174 4.11 7.54 -25.22
CA LYS A 174 3.21 7.00 -26.24
C LYS A 174 1.94 7.84 -26.39
N THR A 175 1.35 8.30 -25.29
CA THR A 175 0.14 9.14 -25.34
C THR A 175 0.36 10.53 -25.95
N LYS A 176 1.60 11.03 -25.98
CA LYS A 176 1.95 12.30 -26.66
C LYS A 176 2.13 12.16 -28.17
N ASN A 177 2.36 10.93 -28.65
CA ASN A 177 2.63 10.62 -30.06
C ASN A 177 1.37 10.18 -30.83
N ILE A 178 0.19 10.24 -30.18
CA ILE A 178 -1.13 9.96 -30.75
C ILE A 178 -1.87 11.28 -30.86
#